data_AF-A0A3D2IAN6-F1
#
_entry.id   AF-A0A3D2IAN6-F1
#
_cell.length_a   1.000
_cell.length_b   1.000
_cell.length_c   1.000
_cell.angle_alpha   90.00
_cell.angle_beta   90.00
_cell.angle_gamma   90.00
#
_symmetry.space_group_name_H-M   'P 1'
#
loop_
_entity.id
_entity.type
_entity.pdbx_description
1 polymer ?
#
loop_
_entity_poly.entity_id
_entity_poly.type
_entity_poly.pdbx_seq_one_letter_code
_entity_poly.pdbx_strand_id
1 'polypeptide(L)'
;MEMGDIYGLLRRLGLSAENTRFFHVSYAVYLMTRQPARAPFAEWWLYPAVAGHYHTCIFNVKRSVCIAVDQVWETERETLVSITKYPLKREPLPSEFIAILAAYIKSGDAA
;
A
#
# COMPACT_ATOMS: atom_id res chain seq x y z
N MET A 1 -3.30 -6.13 14.84
CA MET A 1 -3.39 -5.14 13.76
C MET A 1 -4.59 -5.50 12.92
N GLU A 2 -5.58 -4.63 12.91
CA GLU A 2 -6.88 -4.91 12.31
C GLU A 2 -6.91 -4.36 10.89
N MET A 3 -7.65 -5.00 9.98
CA MET A 3 -7.84 -4.49 8.61
C MET A 3 -8.49 -3.10 8.61
N GLY A 4 -9.19 -2.73 9.69
CA GLY A 4 -9.78 -1.40 9.88
C GLY A 4 -8.76 -0.27 9.83
N ASP A 5 -7.60 -0.43 10.46
CA ASP A 5 -6.53 0.59 10.48
C ASP A 5 -6.00 0.86 9.06
N ILE A 6 -5.81 -0.22 8.29
CA ILE A 6 -5.38 -0.13 6.89
C ILE A 6 -6.44 0.59 6.07
N TYR A 7 -7.72 0.23 6.23
CA TYR A 7 -8.80 0.87 5.50
C TYR A 7 -8.93 2.36 5.84
N GLY A 8 -8.77 2.73 7.12
CA GLY A 8 -8.75 4.12 7.56
C GLY A 8 -7.62 4.91 6.90
N LEU A 9 -6.41 4.36 6.90
CA LEU A 9 -5.25 4.99 6.24
C LEU A 9 -5.46 5.17 4.73
N LEU A 10 -5.93 4.14 4.03
CA LEU A 10 -6.15 4.23 2.58
C LEU A 10 -7.22 5.26 2.24
N ARG A 11 -8.28 5.38 3.05
CA ARG A 11 -9.31 6.42 2.88
C ARG A 11 -8.76 7.82 3.12
N ARG A 12 -7.90 8.01 4.13
CA ARG A 12 -7.20 9.28 4.37
C ARG A 12 -6.29 9.68 3.20
N LEU A 13 -5.78 8.69 2.46
CA LEU A 13 -5.01 8.89 1.23
C LEU A 13 -5.89 9.00 -0.02
N GLY A 14 -7.20 9.20 0.12
CA GLY A 14 -8.11 9.42 -1.02
C GLY A 14 -8.46 8.17 -1.82
N LEU A 15 -8.12 6.97 -1.34
CA LEU A 15 -8.51 5.72 -2.00
C LEU A 15 -9.89 5.26 -1.51
N SER A 16 -10.75 4.87 -2.46
CA SER A 16 -12.12 4.42 -2.19
C SER A 16 -12.28 2.90 -2.30
N ALA A 17 -13.04 2.30 -1.38
CA ALA A 17 -13.38 0.88 -1.34
C ALA A 17 -14.36 0.44 -2.45
N GLU A 18 -14.80 1.34 -3.33
CA GLU A 18 -15.62 1.03 -4.50
C GLU A 18 -14.83 0.32 -5.62
N ASN A 19 -13.49 0.37 -5.55
CA ASN A 19 -12.62 -0.18 -6.57
C ASN A 19 -11.83 -1.40 -6.05
N THR A 20 -11.69 -2.44 -6.87
CA THR A 20 -10.83 -3.62 -6.60
C THR A 20 -9.39 -3.24 -6.22
N ARG A 21 -8.92 -2.09 -6.72
CA ARG A 21 -7.64 -1.49 -6.39
C ARG A 21 -7.44 -1.30 -4.88
N PHE A 22 -8.46 -0.83 -4.17
CA PHE A 22 -8.41 -0.62 -2.73
C PHE A 22 -8.16 -1.93 -1.98
N PHE A 23 -8.84 -3.00 -2.40
CA PHE A 23 -8.68 -4.32 -1.82
C PHE A 23 -7.28 -4.90 -2.10
N HIS A 24 -6.77 -4.78 -3.33
CA HIS A 24 -5.41 -5.19 -3.66
C HIS A 24 -4.35 -4.47 -2.80
N VAL A 25 -4.43 -3.14 -2.69
CA VAL A 25 -3.48 -2.35 -1.89
C VAL A 25 -3.61 -2.69 -0.41
N SER A 26 -4.83 -2.74 0.13
CA SER A 26 -5.04 -3.04 1.55
C SER A 26 -4.49 -4.41 1.95
N TYR A 27 -4.70 -5.43 1.13
CA TYR A 27 -4.18 -6.76 1.40
C TYR A 27 -2.65 -6.82 1.21
N ALA A 28 -2.11 -6.08 0.25
CA ALA A 28 -0.65 -5.96 0.11
C ALA A 28 0.00 -5.31 1.35
N VAL A 29 -0.61 -4.25 1.90
CA VAL A 29 -0.16 -3.62 3.15
C VAL A 29 -0.28 -4.59 4.32
N TYR A 30 -1.39 -5.32 4.41
CA TYR A 30 -1.59 -6.36 5.42
C TYR A 30 -0.50 -7.45 5.37
N LEU A 31 -0.17 -7.95 4.19
CA LEU A 31 0.89 -8.95 4.04
C LEU A 31 2.28 -8.37 4.37
N MET A 32 2.56 -7.14 3.93
CA MET A 32 3.83 -6.46 4.20
C MET A 32 4.05 -6.20 5.70
N THR A 33 3.00 -5.81 6.44
CA THR A 33 3.09 -5.63 7.89
C THR A 33 3.37 -6.93 8.64
N ARG A 34 2.88 -8.07 8.13
CA ARG A 34 3.17 -9.41 8.67
C ARG A 34 4.59 -9.89 8.34
N GLN A 35 5.14 -9.46 7.20
CA GLN A 35 6.43 -9.95 6.70
C GLN A 35 7.38 -8.80 6.28
N PRO A 36 7.69 -7.85 7.17
CA PRO A 36 8.46 -6.66 6.81
C PRO A 36 9.90 -7.00 6.38
N ALA A 37 10.46 -8.11 6.88
CA ALA A 37 11.78 -8.59 6.48
C ALA A 37 11.86 -8.97 4.98
N ARG A 38 10.71 -9.19 4.31
CA ARG A 38 10.65 -9.51 2.89
C ARG A 38 10.40 -8.31 1.99
N ALA A 39 10.37 -7.08 2.54
CA ALA A 39 10.17 -5.86 1.77
C ALA A 39 11.11 -5.71 0.56
N PRO A 40 12.42 -6.03 0.63
CA PRO A 40 13.32 -5.96 -0.52
C PRO A 40 12.91 -6.87 -1.70
N PHE A 41 12.10 -7.89 -1.45
CA PHE A 41 11.66 -8.87 -2.43
C PHE A 41 10.17 -8.73 -2.79
N ALA A 42 9.52 -7.62 -2.43
CA ALA A 42 8.08 -7.43 -2.58
C ALA A 42 7.55 -7.81 -3.96
N GLU A 43 8.23 -7.43 -5.05
CA GLU A 43 7.78 -7.74 -6.40
C GLU A 43 7.64 -9.25 -6.67
N TRP A 44 8.47 -10.07 -6.02
CA TRP A 44 8.56 -11.52 -6.26
C TRP A 44 7.59 -12.34 -5.43
N TRP A 45 7.16 -11.87 -4.26
CA TRP A 45 6.28 -12.63 -3.38
C TRP A 45 4.94 -11.93 -3.09
N LEU A 46 4.93 -10.59 -3.03
CA LEU A 46 3.76 -9.84 -2.60
C LEU A 46 2.68 -9.84 -3.67
N TYR A 47 3.02 -9.46 -4.92
CA TYR A 47 2.04 -9.44 -6.00
C TYR A 47 1.48 -10.82 -6.32
N PRO A 48 2.29 -11.91 -6.38
CA PRO A 48 1.75 -13.27 -6.49
C PRO A 48 0.84 -13.66 -5.34
N ALA A 49 1.18 -13.30 -4.09
CA ALA A 49 0.33 -13.62 -2.94
C ALA A 49 -1.03 -12.91 -2.98
N VAL A 50 -1.04 -11.62 -3.35
CA VAL A 50 -2.29 -10.85 -3.53
C VAL A 50 -3.10 -11.40 -4.70
N ALA A 51 -2.44 -11.72 -5.82
CA ALA A 51 -3.08 -12.29 -7.00
C ALA A 51 -3.75 -13.63 -6.69
N GLY A 52 -3.07 -14.50 -5.94
CA GLY A 52 -3.62 -15.78 -5.49
C GLY A 52 -4.83 -15.61 -4.55
N HIS A 53 -4.81 -14.62 -3.66
CA HIS A 53 -5.91 -14.36 -2.74
C HIS A 53 -7.19 -13.86 -3.44
N TYR A 54 -7.05 -13.00 -4.45
CA TYR A 54 -8.18 -12.42 -5.19
C TYR A 54 -8.49 -13.17 -6.50
N HIS A 55 -7.89 -14.34 -6.73
CA HIS A 55 -8.05 -15.12 -7.97
C HIS A 55 -7.88 -14.28 -9.24
N THR A 56 -6.86 -13.42 -9.26
CA THR A 56 -6.54 -12.53 -10.39
C THR A 56 -5.11 -12.74 -10.86
N CYS A 57 -4.67 -12.02 -11.89
CA CYS A 57 -3.30 -12.10 -12.38
C CYS A 57 -2.39 -11.06 -11.69
N ILE A 58 -1.10 -11.39 -11.60
CA ILE A 58 -0.05 -10.51 -11.03
C ILE A 58 -0.05 -9.13 -11.69
N PHE A 59 -0.30 -9.08 -13.00
CA PHE A 59 -0.38 -7.82 -13.75
C PHE A 59 -1.49 -6.89 -13.24
N ASN A 60 -2.68 -7.41 -12.96
CA ASN A 60 -3.79 -6.63 -12.43
C ASN A 60 -3.48 -6.05 -11.04
N VAL A 61 -2.78 -6.83 -10.20
CA VAL A 61 -2.32 -6.36 -8.89
C VAL A 61 -1.28 -5.25 -9.07
N LYS A 62 -0.25 -5.46 -9.87
CA LYS A 62 0.80 -4.45 -10.12
C LYS A 62 0.19 -3.15 -10.66
N ARG A 63 -0.67 -3.24 -11.68
CA ARG A 63 -1.40 -2.09 -12.23
C ARG A 63 -2.24 -1.39 -11.16
N SER A 64 -2.90 -2.16 -10.31
CA SER A 64 -3.69 -1.60 -9.21
C SER A 64 -2.83 -0.78 -8.26
N VAL A 65 -1.67 -1.29 -7.85
CA VAL A 65 -0.77 -0.57 -6.96
C VAL A 65 -0.19 0.66 -7.65
N CYS A 66 0.24 0.58 -8.92
CA CYS A 66 0.72 1.73 -9.68
C CYS A 66 -0.30 2.86 -9.71
N ILE A 67 -1.54 2.58 -10.14
CA ILE A 67 -2.56 3.63 -10.23
C ILE A 67 -2.90 4.19 -8.83
N ALA A 68 -2.81 3.39 -7.77
CA ALA A 68 -3.01 3.89 -6.42
C ALA A 68 -1.89 4.86 -6.01
N VAL A 69 -0.64 4.55 -6.35
CA VAL A 69 0.50 5.43 -6.12
C VAL A 69 0.32 6.73 -6.88
N ASP A 70 0.08 6.66 -8.20
CA ASP A 70 -0.13 7.82 -9.06
C ASP A 70 -1.24 8.72 -8.51
N GLN A 71 -2.38 8.14 -8.14
CA GLN A 71 -3.50 8.87 -7.58
C GLN A 71 -3.11 9.58 -6.27
N VAL A 72 -2.52 8.86 -5.32
CA VAL A 72 -2.14 9.43 -4.01
C VAL A 72 -1.07 10.51 -4.18
N TRP A 73 -0.12 10.31 -5.10
CA TRP A 73 0.96 11.26 -5.35
C TRP A 73 0.49 12.58 -5.98
N GLU A 74 -0.59 12.52 -6.77
CA GLU A 74 -1.19 13.70 -7.40
C GLU A 74 -2.19 14.41 -6.48
N THR A 75 -3.00 13.68 -5.70
CA THR A 75 -4.08 14.29 -4.91
C THR A 75 -3.77 14.46 -3.43
N GLU A 76 -2.98 13.55 -2.83
CA GLU A 76 -2.80 13.42 -1.37
C GLU A 76 -1.31 13.35 -0.98
N ARG A 77 -0.45 14.06 -1.74
CA ARG A 77 1.01 14.05 -1.55
C ARG A 77 1.42 14.48 -0.15
N GLU A 78 0.82 15.54 0.37
CA GLU A 78 1.15 16.08 1.69
C GLU A 78 0.82 15.07 2.79
N THR A 79 -0.34 14.43 2.68
CA THR A 79 -0.76 13.34 3.57
C THR A 79 0.23 12.18 3.51
N LEU A 80 0.65 11.77 2.31
CA LEU A 80 1.65 10.71 2.13
C LEU A 80 3.02 11.07 2.71
N VAL A 81 3.46 12.32 2.54
CA VAL A 81 4.72 12.80 3.12
C VAL A 81 4.64 12.85 4.65
N SER A 82 3.49 13.24 5.22
CA SER A 82 3.31 13.33 6.67
C SER A 82 3.47 12.00 7.41
N ILE A 83 3.14 10.88 6.74
CA ILE A 83 3.26 9.54 7.31
C ILE A 83 4.64 8.89 7.04
N THR A 84 5.45 9.50 6.16
CA THR A 84 6.81 9.02 5.90
C THR A 84 7.81 9.55 6.92
N LYS A 85 8.72 8.69 7.37
CA LYS A 85 9.82 9.07 8.28
C LYS A 85 10.97 9.79 7.57
N TYR A 86 10.91 9.93 6.25
CA TYR A 86 11.93 10.54 5.42
C TYR A 86 11.29 11.37 4.31
N PRO A 87 11.95 12.46 3.85
CA PRO A 87 11.38 13.31 2.80
C PRO A 87 11.30 12.56 1.46
N LEU A 88 10.10 12.42 0.92
CA LEU A 88 9.88 11.92 -0.44
C LEU A 88 10.24 13.01 -1.46
N LYS A 89 11.39 12.85 -2.13
CA LYS A 89 11.85 13.76 -3.20
C LYS A 89 11.23 13.46 -4.57
N ARG A 90 10.63 12.28 -4.71
CA ARG A 90 10.00 11.76 -5.92
C ARG A 90 8.83 10.88 -5.53
N GLU A 91 7.99 10.57 -6.51
CA GLU A 91 6.97 9.55 -6.38
C GLU A 91 7.58 8.21 -5.94
N PRO A 92 7.04 7.55 -4.90
CA PRO A 92 7.58 6.29 -4.42
C PRO A 92 7.34 5.17 -5.44
N LEU A 93 8.21 4.16 -5.44
CA LEU A 93 7.92 2.95 -6.22
C LEU A 93 6.69 2.22 -5.64
N PRO A 94 5.92 1.45 -6.44
CA PRO A 94 4.76 0.71 -5.94
C PRO A 94 5.02 -0.15 -4.69
N SER A 95 6.17 -0.83 -4.64
CA SER A 95 6.60 -1.62 -3.49
C SER A 95 7.04 -0.76 -2.29
N GLU A 96 7.71 0.36 -2.56
CA GLU A 96 8.12 1.36 -1.56
C GLU A 96 6.89 1.99 -0.91
N PHE A 97 5.88 2.36 -1.70
CA PHE A 97 4.59 2.86 -1.23
C PHE A 97 3.94 1.88 -0.24
N ILE A 98 3.83 0.60 -0.59
CA ILE A 98 3.27 -0.41 0.32
C ILE A 98 4.10 -0.54 1.60
N ALA A 99 5.44 -0.50 1.50
CA ALA A 99 6.33 -0.57 2.65
C ALA A 99 6.19 0.64 3.59
N ILE A 100 6.02 1.85 3.04
CA ILE A 100 5.74 3.08 3.79
C ILE A 100 4.45 2.92 4.60
N LEU A 101 3.35 2.54 3.94
CA LEU A 101 2.06 2.34 4.61
C LEU A 101 2.16 1.28 5.69
N ALA A 102 2.80 0.15 5.39
CA ALA A 102 3.01 -0.91 6.35
C ALA A 102 3.83 -0.47 7.57
N ALA A 103 4.89 0.32 7.35
CA ALA A 103 5.71 0.86 8.42
C ALA A 103 4.93 1.83 9.33
N TYR A 104 4.10 2.69 8.74
CA TYR A 104 3.25 3.63 9.48
C TYR A 104 2.19 2.91 10.33
N ILE A 105 1.51 1.90 9.78
CA ILE A 105 0.56 1.12 10.60
C ILE A 105 1.29 0.41 11.74
N LYS A 106 2.50 -0.13 11.48
CA LYS A 106 3.28 -0.83 12.50
C LYS A 106 3.83 0.09 13.60
N SER A 107 4.05 1.39 13.32
CA SER A 107 4.48 2.34 14.34
C SER A 107 3.37 2.79 15.29
N GLY A 108 2.09 2.47 15.00
CA GLY A 108 0.96 2.81 15.85
C GLY A 108 0.47 4.25 15.69
N ASP A 109 1.03 5.01 14.74
CA ASP A 109 0.63 6.40 14.46
C ASP A 109 -0.70 6.49 13.68
N ALA A 110 -1.33 5.35 13.42
CA ALA A 110 -2.57 5.22 12.65
C ALA A 110 -3.86 5.37 13.49
N ALA A 111 -3.74 5.54 14.81
CA ALA A 111 -4.84 5.67 15.77
C ALA A 111 -5.20 7.13 16.06
#